data_AF-A0A7V5ZCX6-F1
#
_entry.id   AF-A0A7V5ZCX6-F1
#
_cell.length_a   1.000
_cell.length_b   1.000
_cell.length_c   1.000
_cell.angle_alpha   90.00
_cell.angle_beta   90.00
_cell.angle_gamma   90.00
#
_symmetry.space_group_name_H-M   'P 1'
#
loop_
_entity.id
_entity.type
_entity.pdbx_description
1 polymer ?
#
loop_
_entity_poly.entity_id
_entity_poly.type
_entity_poly.pdbx_seq_one_letter_code
_entity_poly.pdbx_strand_id
1 'polypeptide(L)'
;MVVMHEAPPPALTVDTVVYRPHVSSEQILEPSPSHDTLGGIYLVLVHNRSSQPMRFTRLTVDEQDADTLAGGELLHWWDIVPRELPPDGVAALLINGTHRLFEGERTCRAWLYTEEGHALRIVLRPLIQSLRITYAYIEGATGAVFVQNRDESMVFRIDNILLGSEKASVQYLQRTVGPGETVMAKVILERPLPVGTYVPIRVIATDRASKRISTGGLIRVTSMHFPIGTWDERIWSDAAHRAQLLQRGFDTAVFGAGGDEVPSEEEKQAFEQVCPQTGLKALVYVGFEQVKEGFLRRHRDNPHILAYMLKDEPDWMDK
;
A
#
# COMPACT_ATOMS: atom_id res chain seq x y z
N MET A 1 -30.45 43.76 -4.92
CA MET A 1 -29.64 42.74 -4.23
C MET A 1 -29.47 41.57 -5.18
N VAL A 2 -28.32 41.47 -5.84
CA VAL A 2 -27.99 40.29 -6.65
C VAL A 2 -27.52 39.23 -5.68
N VAL A 3 -28.32 38.19 -5.50
CA VAL A 3 -27.91 36.99 -4.77
C VAL A 3 -26.90 36.29 -5.67
N MET A 4 -25.60 36.51 -5.44
CA MET A 4 -24.56 35.67 -6.04
C MET A 4 -24.80 34.26 -5.51
N HIS A 5 -25.38 33.38 -6.33
CA HIS A 5 -25.29 31.95 -6.09
C HIS A 5 -23.80 31.61 -6.19
N GLU A 6 -23.18 31.35 -5.04
CA GLU A 6 -21.89 30.68 -5.01
C GLU A 6 -22.01 29.41 -5.84
N ALA A 7 -21.09 29.22 -6.79
CA ALA A 7 -21.05 28.00 -7.56
C ALA A 7 -20.98 26.82 -6.58
N PRO A 8 -21.75 25.74 -6.82
CA PRO A 8 -21.71 24.59 -5.95
C PRO A 8 -20.26 24.12 -5.79
N PRO A 9 -19.87 23.65 -4.59
CA PRO A 9 -18.52 23.19 -4.36
C PRO A 9 -18.14 22.11 -5.39
N PRO A 10 -16.87 22.08 -5.83
CA PRO A 10 -16.44 21.11 -6.84
C PRO A 10 -16.69 19.68 -6.33
N ALA A 11 -17.18 18.82 -7.21
CA ALA A 11 -17.53 17.45 -6.88
C ALA A 11 -16.32 16.62 -6.41
N LEU A 12 -15.11 16.99 -6.86
CA LEU A 12 -13.85 16.43 -6.42
C LEU A 12 -12.92 17.51 -5.87
N THR A 13 -12.16 17.18 -4.83
CA THR A 13 -11.13 18.07 -4.26
C THR A 13 -9.83 17.33 -3.99
N VAL A 14 -8.71 18.05 -4.08
CA VAL A 14 -7.41 17.56 -3.59
C VAL A 14 -7.26 17.92 -2.13
N ASP A 15 -7.19 16.91 -1.27
CA ASP A 15 -7.02 17.06 0.17
C ASP A 15 -5.54 17.26 0.56
N THR A 16 -4.62 16.65 -0.20
CA THR A 16 -3.17 16.88 -0.08
C THR A 16 -2.41 16.33 -1.30
N VAL A 17 -1.22 16.89 -1.56
CA VAL A 17 -0.24 16.36 -2.51
C VAL A 17 1.07 16.16 -1.75
N VAL A 18 1.58 14.94 -1.77
CA VAL A 18 2.81 14.53 -1.10
C VAL A 18 3.80 14.07 -2.16
N TYR A 19 5.01 14.63 -2.14
CA TYR A 19 6.11 14.10 -2.94
C TYR A 19 7.06 13.29 -2.04
N ARG A 20 7.44 12.11 -2.53
CA ARG A 20 8.44 11.22 -1.94
C ARG A 20 9.55 11.01 -2.97
N PRO A 21 10.73 11.64 -2.81
CA PRO A 21 11.85 11.30 -3.68
C PRO A 21 12.25 9.84 -3.45
N HIS A 22 12.83 9.22 -4.48
CA HIS A 22 13.54 7.96 -4.31
C HIS A 22 14.67 8.14 -3.28
N VAL A 23 14.93 7.10 -2.49
CA VAL A 23 16.04 7.06 -1.54
C VAL A 23 16.76 5.74 -1.74
N SER A 24 17.91 5.80 -2.40
CA SER A 24 18.87 4.69 -2.51
C SER A 24 20.10 4.99 -1.66
N SER A 25 20.82 3.93 -1.29
CA SER A 25 22.14 4.01 -0.66
C SER A 25 23.19 3.55 -1.66
N GLU A 26 24.34 4.21 -1.74
CA GLU A 26 25.48 3.74 -2.54
C GLU A 26 25.94 2.32 -2.16
N GLN A 27 25.59 1.86 -0.96
CA GLN A 27 25.87 0.51 -0.48
C GLN A 27 24.97 -0.56 -1.13
N ILE A 28 23.86 -0.16 -1.74
CA ILE A 28 22.96 -1.03 -2.51
C ILE A 28 23.37 -0.86 -3.97
N LEU A 29 24.08 -1.84 -4.51
CA LEU A 29 24.57 -1.83 -5.89
C LEU A 29 23.42 -2.12 -6.86
N GLU A 30 22.70 -1.09 -7.31
CA GLU A 30 21.81 -1.22 -8.48
C GLU A 30 22.57 -0.77 -9.74
N PRO A 31 22.91 -1.70 -10.66
CA PRO A 31 23.79 -1.40 -11.79
C PRO A 31 23.15 -0.51 -12.88
N SER A 32 21.82 -0.41 -12.93
CA SER A 32 21.08 0.46 -13.84
C SER A 32 19.60 0.50 -13.46
N PRO A 33 18.91 1.65 -13.58
CA PRO A 33 19.45 2.96 -13.95
C PRO A 33 20.25 3.60 -12.79
N SER A 34 21.13 4.57 -13.10
CA SER A 34 21.95 5.20 -12.06
C SER A 34 21.08 5.89 -11.01
N HIS A 35 21.54 5.92 -9.76
CA HIS A 35 20.78 6.48 -8.64
C HIS A 35 20.30 7.92 -8.88
N ASP A 36 21.13 8.75 -9.52
CA ASP A 36 20.81 10.15 -9.85
C ASP A 36 19.68 10.32 -10.89
N THR A 37 19.28 9.22 -11.53
CA THR A 37 18.20 9.17 -12.52
C THR A 37 16.92 8.50 -11.99
N LEU A 38 16.93 8.10 -10.71
CA LEU A 38 15.75 7.57 -10.04
C LEU A 38 14.83 8.71 -9.61
N GLY A 39 13.54 8.59 -9.94
CA GLY A 39 12.58 9.67 -9.74
C GLY A 39 11.97 9.68 -8.32
N GLY A 40 10.68 9.37 -8.25
CA GLY A 40 9.94 9.44 -6.99
C GLY A 40 8.45 9.25 -7.18
N ILE A 41 7.72 9.30 -6.08
CA ILE A 41 6.28 9.05 -6.05
C ILE A 41 5.56 10.30 -5.58
N TYR A 42 4.56 10.73 -6.35
CA TYR A 42 3.49 11.57 -5.85
C TYR A 42 2.39 10.71 -5.24
N LEU A 43 1.94 11.07 -4.04
CA LEU A 43 0.71 10.60 -3.44
C LEU A 43 -0.24 11.78 -3.32
N VAL A 44 -1.39 11.68 -3.98
CA VAL A 44 -2.43 12.71 -3.99
C VAL A 44 -3.67 12.13 -3.34
N LEU A 45 -4.16 12.78 -2.28
CA LEU A 45 -5.43 12.39 -1.68
C LEU A 45 -6.57 13.13 -2.37
N VAL A 46 -7.46 12.36 -2.98
CA VAL A 46 -8.61 12.86 -3.75
C VAL A 46 -9.88 12.56 -2.96
N HIS A 47 -10.72 13.58 -2.78
CA HIS A 47 -11.93 13.48 -1.97
C HIS A 47 -13.17 13.74 -2.84
N ASN A 48 -14.11 12.79 -2.84
CA ASN A 48 -15.43 12.93 -3.45
C ASN A 48 -16.37 13.73 -2.53
N ARG A 49 -16.64 14.98 -2.90
CA ARG A 49 -17.56 15.90 -2.18
C ARG A 49 -19.00 15.79 -2.66
N SER A 50 -19.26 14.95 -3.66
CA SER A 50 -20.60 14.76 -4.18
C SER A 50 -21.40 13.76 -3.35
N SER A 51 -22.71 13.73 -3.57
CA SER A 51 -23.62 12.74 -3.00
C SER A 51 -23.69 11.43 -3.80
N GLN A 52 -22.94 11.30 -4.89
CA GLN A 52 -22.94 10.13 -5.77
C GLN A 52 -21.56 9.45 -5.75
N PRO A 53 -21.49 8.11 -5.94
CA PRO A 53 -20.21 7.46 -6.16
C PRO A 53 -19.57 7.97 -7.47
N MET A 54 -18.24 7.91 -7.54
CA MET A 54 -17.48 8.30 -8.73
C MET A 54 -16.51 7.19 -9.13
N ARG A 55 -16.40 6.94 -10.43
CA ARG A 55 -15.43 5.98 -10.96
C ARG A 55 -14.35 6.68 -11.77
N PHE A 56 -13.10 6.52 -11.35
CA PHE A 56 -11.96 7.10 -12.04
C PHE A 56 -11.62 6.29 -13.29
N THR A 57 -11.45 7.00 -14.41
CA THR A 57 -11.25 6.39 -15.73
C THR A 57 -9.90 6.67 -16.34
N ARG A 58 -9.34 7.86 -16.09
CA ARG A 58 -8.18 8.34 -16.83
C ARG A 58 -7.40 9.38 -16.05
N LEU A 59 -6.09 9.35 -16.20
CA LEU A 59 -5.17 10.39 -15.75
C LEU A 59 -4.46 10.96 -16.97
N THR A 60 -4.34 12.28 -17.04
CA THR A 60 -3.36 12.93 -17.92
C THR A 60 -2.31 13.65 -17.11
N VAL A 61 -1.09 13.69 -17.61
CA VAL A 61 0.04 14.44 -17.04
C VAL A 61 0.64 15.29 -18.15
N ASP A 62 0.64 16.62 -17.96
CA ASP A 62 1.05 17.61 -18.96
C ASP A 62 0.41 17.34 -20.34
N GLU A 63 -0.92 17.17 -20.31
CA GLU A 63 -1.80 16.99 -21.47
C GLU A 63 -1.65 15.64 -22.21
N GLN A 64 -0.73 14.79 -21.77
CA GLN A 64 -0.55 13.44 -22.31
C GLN A 64 -1.22 12.40 -21.42
N ASP A 65 -1.75 11.35 -22.05
CA ASP A 65 -2.40 10.25 -21.33
C ASP A 65 -1.38 9.45 -20.50
N ALA A 66 -1.65 9.27 -19.21
CA ALA A 66 -0.72 8.61 -18.29
C ALA A 66 -0.53 7.12 -18.61
N ASP A 67 -1.53 6.45 -19.20
CA ASP A 67 -1.40 5.06 -19.63
C ASP A 67 -0.45 4.94 -20.84
N THR A 68 -0.40 5.96 -21.69
CA THR A 68 0.58 6.03 -22.80
C THR A 68 2.00 6.29 -22.29
N LEU A 69 2.13 7.05 -21.19
CA LEU A 69 3.41 7.41 -20.60
C LEU A 69 4.00 6.32 -19.70
N ALA A 70 3.17 5.42 -19.17
CA ALA A 70 3.55 4.38 -18.23
C ALA A 70 4.54 3.37 -18.85
N GLY A 71 5.55 2.98 -18.08
CA GLY A 71 6.67 2.17 -18.56
C GLY A 71 7.64 2.92 -19.49
N GLY A 72 7.43 4.22 -19.71
CA GLY A 72 8.24 5.06 -20.57
C GLY A 72 9.29 5.90 -19.82
N GLU A 73 9.78 6.95 -20.49
CA GLU A 73 10.82 7.83 -19.96
C GLU A 73 10.33 8.81 -18.89
N LEU A 74 9.01 9.03 -18.76
CA LEU A 74 8.44 10.03 -17.84
C LEU A 74 7.75 9.40 -16.63
N LEU A 75 6.99 8.31 -16.84
CA LEU A 75 6.27 7.61 -15.79
C LEU A 75 6.66 6.13 -15.78
N HIS A 76 6.95 5.61 -14.60
CA HIS A 76 7.05 4.17 -14.41
C HIS A 76 5.67 3.54 -14.38
N TRP A 77 4.77 4.05 -13.53
CA TRP A 77 3.38 3.61 -13.41
C TRP A 77 2.56 4.64 -12.66
N TRP A 78 1.24 4.50 -12.71
CA TRP A 78 0.31 5.23 -11.85
C TRP A 78 -0.83 4.29 -11.43
N ASP A 79 -1.45 4.59 -10.30
CA ASP A 79 -2.63 3.84 -9.83
C ASP A 79 -3.51 4.73 -8.94
N ILE A 80 -4.79 4.39 -8.82
CA ILE A 80 -5.72 5.06 -7.91
C ILE A 80 -6.55 4.05 -7.13
N VAL A 81 -6.49 4.17 -5.80
CA VAL A 81 -7.16 3.24 -4.89
C VAL A 81 -8.04 3.97 -3.86
N PRO A 82 -9.32 3.60 -3.71
CA PRO A 82 -10.08 2.74 -4.62
C PRO A 82 -10.39 3.44 -5.96
N ARG A 83 -10.65 2.64 -7.01
CA ARG A 83 -11.03 3.15 -8.34
C ARG A 83 -12.48 3.66 -8.38
N GLU A 84 -13.35 3.03 -7.61
CA GLU A 84 -14.71 3.51 -7.34
C GLU A 84 -14.73 4.15 -5.96
N LEU A 85 -15.14 5.41 -5.90
CA LEU A 85 -15.05 6.25 -4.72
C LEU A 85 -16.45 6.61 -4.25
N PRO A 86 -16.92 6.11 -3.09
CA PRO A 86 -18.24 6.45 -2.57
C PRO A 86 -18.36 7.95 -2.23
N PRO A 87 -19.58 8.46 -1.97
CA PRO A 87 -19.80 9.79 -1.41
C PRO A 87 -18.99 10.02 -0.13
N ASP A 88 -18.40 11.20 0.03
CA ASP A 88 -17.42 11.54 1.10
C ASP A 88 -16.22 10.57 1.18
N GLY A 89 -16.00 9.80 0.11
CA GLY A 89 -14.88 8.89 -0.11
C GLY A 89 -13.54 9.64 -0.25
N VAL A 90 -12.46 9.04 0.25
CA VAL A 90 -11.09 9.47 -0.07
C VAL A 90 -10.32 8.37 -0.79
N ALA A 91 -9.75 8.70 -1.94
CA ALA A 91 -8.84 7.85 -2.71
C ALA A 91 -7.40 8.36 -2.61
N ALA A 92 -6.44 7.45 -2.79
CA ALA A 92 -5.05 7.77 -3.00
C ALA A 92 -4.69 7.54 -4.47
N LEU A 93 -4.37 8.62 -5.17
CA LEU A 93 -3.73 8.59 -6.48
C LEU A 93 -2.22 8.54 -6.28
N LEU A 94 -1.59 7.50 -6.81
CA LEU A 94 -0.15 7.28 -6.80
C LEU A 94 0.39 7.48 -8.20
N ILE A 95 1.41 8.33 -8.35
CA ILE A 95 2.09 8.58 -9.63
C ILE A 95 3.57 8.34 -9.39
N ASN A 96 4.11 7.26 -9.94
CA ASN A 96 5.53 6.96 -9.89
C ASN A 96 6.21 7.49 -11.15
N GLY A 97 6.96 8.58 -10.99
CA GLY A 97 7.69 9.24 -12.06
C GLY A 97 9.15 8.80 -12.12
N THR A 98 9.75 8.93 -13.31
CA THR A 98 11.20 8.90 -13.48
C THR A 98 11.81 10.25 -13.08
N HIS A 99 13.14 10.38 -13.03
CA HIS A 99 13.79 11.69 -12.79
C HIS A 99 13.30 12.80 -13.75
N ARG A 100 12.94 12.47 -15.00
CA ARG A 100 12.48 13.44 -16.02
C ARG A 100 11.21 14.18 -15.60
N LEU A 101 10.36 13.55 -14.79
CA LEU A 101 9.16 14.19 -14.27
C LEU A 101 9.49 15.31 -13.25
N PHE A 102 10.64 15.21 -12.59
CA PHE A 102 11.03 16.08 -11.47
C PHE A 102 12.20 17.03 -11.81
N GLU A 103 12.83 16.84 -12.97
CA GLU A 103 13.99 17.61 -13.44
C GLU A 103 13.75 19.12 -13.35
N GLY A 104 14.68 19.84 -12.72
CA GLY A 104 14.63 21.31 -12.60
C GLY A 104 13.50 21.85 -11.72
N GLU A 105 13.03 21.10 -10.72
CA GLU A 105 11.90 21.47 -9.84
C GLU A 105 10.60 21.78 -10.62
N ARG A 106 10.44 21.15 -11.79
CA ARG A 106 9.31 21.34 -12.68
C ARG A 106 7.98 21.16 -11.94
N THR A 107 7.05 22.08 -12.21
CA THR A 107 5.65 21.92 -11.82
C THR A 107 4.88 21.25 -12.96
N CYS A 108 4.31 20.07 -12.71
CA CYS A 108 3.46 19.35 -13.66
C CYS A 108 1.97 19.60 -13.38
N ARG A 109 1.15 19.57 -14.42
CA ARG A 109 -0.31 19.63 -14.32
C ARG A 109 -0.89 18.28 -14.65
N ALA A 110 -1.56 17.68 -13.69
CA ALA A 110 -2.31 16.45 -13.92
C ALA A 110 -3.81 16.72 -13.94
N TRP A 111 -4.54 15.95 -14.73
CA TRP A 111 -6.00 15.93 -14.72
C TRP A 111 -6.49 14.51 -14.50
N LEU A 112 -7.28 14.33 -13.44
CA LEU A 112 -7.93 13.07 -13.13
C LEU A 112 -9.39 13.14 -13.58
N TYR A 113 -9.79 12.20 -14.42
CA TYR A 113 -11.12 12.15 -15.02
C TYR A 113 -11.96 11.02 -14.42
N THR A 114 -13.27 11.24 -14.36
CA THR A 114 -14.24 10.23 -13.96
C THR A 114 -15.20 9.86 -15.09
N GLU A 115 -15.82 8.70 -14.96
CA GLU A 115 -16.85 8.16 -15.87
C GLU A 115 -18.08 9.11 -15.94
N GLU A 116 -18.37 9.80 -14.85
CA GLU A 116 -19.47 10.77 -14.71
C GLU A 116 -19.16 12.15 -15.33
N GLY A 117 -18.01 12.29 -15.99
CA GLY A 117 -17.64 13.51 -16.72
C GLY A 117 -17.00 14.60 -15.87
N HIS A 118 -16.60 14.30 -14.63
CA HIS A 118 -15.83 15.22 -13.81
C HIS A 118 -14.34 15.19 -14.17
N ALA A 119 -13.68 16.33 -14.02
CA ALA A 119 -12.23 16.46 -14.18
C ALA A 119 -11.64 17.26 -13.01
N LEU A 120 -10.70 16.65 -12.29
CA LEU A 120 -9.98 17.27 -11.20
C LEU A 120 -8.59 17.69 -11.67
N ARG A 121 -8.30 18.99 -11.64
CA ARG A 121 -6.96 19.52 -11.87
C ARG A 121 -6.10 19.35 -10.61
N ILE A 122 -4.91 18.79 -10.80
CA ILE A 122 -3.92 18.55 -9.76
C ILE A 122 -2.62 19.25 -10.17
N VAL A 123 -2.01 19.98 -9.22
CA VAL A 123 -0.71 20.62 -9.42
C VAL A 123 0.34 19.80 -8.67
N LEU A 124 1.25 19.20 -9.42
CA LEU A 124 2.31 18.34 -8.89
C LEU A 124 3.59 19.16 -8.79
N ARG A 125 4.11 19.31 -7.57
CA ARG A 125 5.38 20.00 -7.30
C ARG A 125 6.26 19.10 -6.45
N PRO A 126 7.56 18.93 -6.77
CA PRO A 126 8.47 18.08 -6.01
C PRO A 126 8.92 18.73 -4.70
N LEU A 127 7.97 19.20 -3.89
CA LEU A 127 8.23 19.85 -2.61
C LEU A 127 8.41 18.79 -1.52
N ILE A 128 9.61 18.72 -0.95
CA ILE A 128 9.90 17.90 0.22
C ILE A 128 9.12 18.48 1.41
N GLN A 129 8.26 17.65 2.01
CA GLN A 129 7.43 18.07 3.15
C GLN A 129 8.22 17.96 4.46
N SER A 130 8.08 18.97 5.33
CA SER A 130 8.64 18.97 6.69
C SER A 130 8.11 17.82 7.54
N LEU A 131 6.80 17.53 7.48
CA LEU A 131 6.21 16.39 8.17
C LEU A 131 6.07 15.18 7.24
N ARG A 132 6.35 13.99 7.79
CA ARG A 132 6.27 12.71 7.10
C ARG A 132 5.61 11.66 7.97
N ILE A 133 4.61 10.96 7.43
CA ILE A 133 4.22 9.66 7.97
C ILE A 133 5.35 8.68 7.66
N THR A 134 6.04 8.21 8.70
CA THR A 134 7.17 7.28 8.57
C THR A 134 6.73 5.84 8.68
N TYR A 135 5.71 5.58 9.49
CA TYR A 135 5.12 4.27 9.65
C TYR A 135 3.65 4.41 10.07
N ALA A 136 2.83 3.46 9.66
CA ALA A 136 1.48 3.32 10.16
C ALA A 136 1.02 1.88 9.97
N TYR A 137 0.16 1.42 10.86
CA TYR A 137 -0.46 0.10 10.77
C TYR A 137 -1.88 0.14 11.33
N ILE A 138 -2.69 -0.80 10.88
CA ILE A 138 -4.01 -1.11 11.43
C ILE A 138 -4.06 -2.62 11.59
N GLU A 139 -4.43 -3.06 12.79
CA GLU A 139 -4.70 -4.45 13.13
C GLU A 139 -6.06 -4.52 13.83
N GLY A 140 -6.99 -5.27 13.23
CA GLY A 140 -8.39 -5.27 13.65
C GLY A 140 -8.97 -3.86 13.61
N ALA A 141 -9.46 -3.37 14.75
CA ALA A 141 -10.07 -2.04 14.91
C ALA A 141 -9.11 -1.00 15.54
N THR A 142 -7.82 -1.32 15.67
CA THR A 142 -6.84 -0.44 16.29
C THR A 142 -5.60 -0.27 15.43
N GLY A 143 -4.88 0.82 15.61
CA GLY A 143 -3.65 1.06 14.88
C GLY A 143 -2.86 2.21 15.45
N ALA A 144 -1.79 2.56 14.76
CA ALA A 144 -1.00 3.73 15.09
C ALA A 144 -0.48 4.42 13.82
N VAL A 145 -0.30 5.74 13.92
CA VAL A 145 0.33 6.57 12.90
C VAL A 145 1.54 7.26 13.53
N PHE A 146 2.71 7.08 12.93
CA PHE A 146 3.96 7.69 13.33
C PHE A 146 4.28 8.82 12.38
N VAL A 147 4.42 10.03 12.95
CA VAL A 147 4.67 11.25 12.19
C VAL A 147 6.01 11.82 12.64
N GLN A 148 6.96 11.86 11.70
CA GLN A 148 8.26 12.47 11.90
C GLN A 148 8.26 13.91 11.38
N ASN A 149 8.87 14.81 12.14
CA ASN A 149 9.30 16.10 11.66
C ASN A 149 10.74 16.02 11.15
N ARG A 150 10.91 16.21 9.86
CA ARG A 150 12.22 16.22 9.18
C ARG A 150 12.79 17.64 9.04
N ASP A 151 12.06 18.66 9.48
CA ASP A 151 12.58 20.01 9.60
C ASP A 151 13.43 20.12 10.87
N GLU A 152 14.65 20.62 10.76
CA GLU A 152 15.62 20.72 11.85
C GLU A 152 15.45 21.99 12.69
N SER A 153 14.55 22.89 12.29
CA SER A 153 14.35 24.19 12.93
C SER A 153 12.92 24.46 13.41
N MET A 154 11.94 23.80 12.78
CA MET A 154 10.52 24.08 13.00
C MET A 154 9.89 23.13 14.01
N VAL A 155 8.85 23.62 14.67
CA VAL A 155 7.97 22.83 15.55
C VAL A 155 6.57 22.86 14.98
N PHE A 156 5.93 21.69 14.91
CA PHE A 156 4.57 21.54 14.41
C PHE A 156 3.64 20.99 15.50
N ARG A 157 2.38 21.41 15.47
CA ARG A 157 1.30 20.81 16.26
C ARG A 157 0.39 20.01 15.35
N ILE A 158 0.23 18.72 15.62
CA ILE A 158 -0.74 17.87 14.93
C ILE A 158 -2.14 18.25 15.42
N ASP A 159 -2.93 18.77 14.49
CA ASP A 159 -4.31 19.17 14.73
C ASP A 159 -5.26 17.99 14.59
N ASN A 160 -5.07 17.21 13.52
CA ASN A 160 -5.93 16.07 13.22
C ASN A 160 -5.23 14.98 12.40
N ILE A 161 -5.68 13.74 12.57
CA ILE A 161 -5.33 12.59 11.72
C ILE A 161 -6.63 11.96 11.24
N LEU A 162 -6.75 11.80 9.93
CA LEU A 162 -7.94 11.26 9.27
C LEU A 162 -7.54 10.00 8.50
N LEU A 163 -8.38 8.97 8.55
CA LEU A 163 -8.16 7.68 7.89
C LEU A 163 -9.25 7.46 6.85
N GLY A 164 -8.99 7.86 5.61
CA GLY A 164 -9.93 7.79 4.51
C GLY A 164 -11.28 8.40 4.89
N SER A 165 -12.33 7.62 4.72
CA SER A 165 -13.70 7.92 5.17
C SER A 165 -14.09 7.15 6.43
N GLU A 166 -13.14 6.49 7.08
CA GLU A 166 -13.39 5.72 8.29
C GLU A 166 -13.62 6.64 9.47
N LYS A 167 -14.63 6.29 10.28
CA LYS A 167 -14.84 6.93 11.57
C LYS A 167 -13.82 6.41 12.56
N ALA A 168 -12.91 7.30 12.95
CA ALA A 168 -11.81 6.98 13.83
C ALA A 168 -11.72 7.97 14.99
N SER A 169 -11.50 7.45 16.19
CA SER A 169 -11.00 8.22 17.32
C SER A 169 -9.48 8.21 17.32
N VAL A 170 -8.86 9.38 17.51
CA VAL A 170 -7.41 9.53 17.54
C VAL A 170 -6.97 9.99 18.92
N GLN A 171 -6.12 9.17 19.56
CA GLN A 171 -5.51 9.46 20.84
C GLN A 171 -4.05 9.85 20.62
N TYR A 172 -3.73 11.09 20.99
CA TYR A 172 -2.38 11.63 20.87
C TYR A 172 -1.65 11.46 22.19
N LEU A 173 -0.52 10.75 22.17
CA LEU A 173 0.40 10.79 23.32
C LEU A 173 1.04 12.17 23.43
N GLN A 174 1.42 12.73 22.29
CA GLN A 174 1.97 14.06 22.15
C GLN A 174 1.48 14.67 20.83
N ARG A 175 1.02 15.92 20.85
CA ARG A 175 0.57 16.63 19.64
C ARG A 175 1.66 17.51 19.03
N THR A 176 2.65 17.92 19.80
CA THR A 176 3.75 18.76 19.32
C THR A 176 4.89 17.88 18.83
N VAL A 177 5.39 18.13 17.62
CA VAL A 177 6.54 17.44 17.04
C VAL A 177 7.66 18.44 16.89
N GLY A 178 8.69 18.33 17.73
CA GLY A 178 9.89 19.14 17.67
C GLY A 178 10.78 18.76 16.47
N PRO A 179 11.88 19.49 16.25
CA PRO A 179 12.77 19.22 15.13
C PRO A 179 13.40 17.82 15.22
N GLY A 180 13.37 17.06 14.13
CA GLY A 180 13.89 15.68 14.08
C GLY A 180 13.07 14.64 14.85
N GLU A 181 12.07 15.05 15.64
CA GLU A 181 11.30 14.16 16.49
C GLU A 181 10.28 13.34 15.69
N THR A 182 9.86 12.22 16.29
CA THR A 182 8.73 11.42 15.83
C THR A 182 7.71 11.29 16.95
N VAL A 183 6.44 11.50 16.63
CA VAL A 183 5.33 11.25 17.56
C VAL A 183 4.46 10.11 17.06
N MET A 184 3.81 9.44 18.00
CA MET A 184 2.83 8.40 17.75
C MET A 184 1.43 8.90 18.13
N ALA A 185 0.47 8.65 17.25
CA ALA A 185 -0.94 8.77 17.55
C ALA A 185 -1.60 7.39 17.42
N LYS A 186 -2.31 6.97 18.46
CA LYS A 186 -3.12 5.75 18.43
C LYS A 186 -4.44 6.03 17.71
N VAL A 187 -4.81 5.13 16.83
CA VAL A 187 -6.06 5.18 16.08
C VAL A 187 -6.97 4.05 16.55
N ILE A 188 -8.25 4.37 16.74
CA ILE A 188 -9.28 3.41 17.13
C ILE A 188 -10.46 3.59 16.16
N LEU A 189 -10.76 2.55 15.40
CA LEU A 189 -11.84 2.51 14.42
C LEU A 189 -13.12 1.99 15.08
N GLU A 190 -14.28 2.38 14.56
CA GLU A 190 -15.57 1.84 15.03
C GLU A 190 -15.74 0.34 14.75
N ARG A 191 -15.07 -0.16 13.71
CA ARG A 191 -15.11 -1.56 13.29
C ARG A 191 -13.73 -2.01 12.76
N PRO A 192 -13.42 -3.31 12.82
CA PRO A 192 -12.22 -3.82 12.20
C PRO A 192 -12.29 -3.68 10.67
N LEU A 193 -11.14 -3.42 10.05
CA LEU A 193 -11.02 -3.40 8.59
C LEU A 193 -10.55 -4.76 8.06
N PRO A 194 -11.05 -5.21 6.89
CA PRO A 194 -10.54 -6.41 6.24
C PRO A 194 -9.05 -6.30 5.91
N VAL A 195 -8.34 -7.44 6.01
CA VAL A 195 -6.98 -7.54 5.49
C VAL A 195 -6.99 -7.25 3.98
N GLY A 196 -6.02 -6.47 3.53
CA GLY A 196 -5.86 -6.06 2.15
C GLY A 196 -6.51 -4.71 1.82
N THR A 197 -7.36 -4.15 2.69
CA THR A 197 -7.97 -2.83 2.50
C THR A 197 -6.92 -1.73 2.46
N TYR A 198 -6.98 -0.86 1.45
CA TYR A 198 -6.16 0.34 1.38
C TYR A 198 -6.82 1.48 2.16
N VAL A 199 -6.05 2.14 3.03
CA VAL A 199 -6.52 3.23 3.89
C VAL A 199 -5.64 4.45 3.67
N PRO A 200 -6.15 5.48 2.96
CA PRO A 200 -5.46 6.75 2.86
C PRO A 200 -5.39 7.44 4.23
N ILE A 201 -4.25 8.01 4.59
CA ILE A 201 -4.07 8.73 5.85
C ILE A 201 -3.76 10.18 5.53
N ARG A 202 -4.47 11.11 6.18
CA ARG A 202 -4.16 12.55 6.12
C ARG A 202 -3.81 13.06 7.50
N VAL A 203 -2.69 13.77 7.62
CA VAL A 203 -2.27 14.45 8.83
C VAL A 203 -2.33 15.95 8.58
N ILE A 204 -3.11 16.64 9.39
CA ILE A 204 -3.21 18.10 9.39
C ILE A 204 -2.42 18.61 10.59
N ALA A 205 -1.53 19.55 10.34
CA ALA A 205 -0.76 20.20 11.39
C ALA A 205 -0.66 21.70 11.16
N THR A 206 -0.26 22.41 12.19
CA THR A 206 0.01 23.85 12.18
C THR A 206 1.41 24.13 12.71
N ASP A 207 2.10 25.08 12.11
CA ASP A 207 3.34 25.60 12.69
C ASP A 207 3.05 26.68 13.75
N ARG A 208 4.11 27.23 14.36
CA ARG A 208 4.00 28.31 15.36
C ARG A 208 3.41 29.61 14.79
N ALA A 209 3.47 29.82 13.48
CA ALA A 209 2.87 30.96 12.80
C ALA A 209 1.40 30.69 12.39
N SER A 210 0.80 29.60 12.88
CA SER A 210 -0.55 29.15 12.52
C SER A 210 -0.73 28.82 11.03
N LYS A 211 0.37 28.60 10.29
CA LYS A 211 0.30 28.11 8.92
C LYS A 211 -0.07 26.63 8.95
N ARG A 212 -1.20 26.31 8.30
CA ARG A 212 -1.66 24.94 8.15
C ARG A 212 -0.81 24.21 7.10
N ILE A 213 -0.37 23.02 7.44
CA ILE A 213 0.27 22.07 6.54
C ILE A 213 -0.51 20.76 6.54
N SER A 214 -0.39 20.02 5.44
CA SER A 214 -1.05 18.73 5.25
C SER A 214 -0.03 17.75 4.68
N THR A 215 0.12 16.60 5.32
CA THR A 215 0.85 15.45 4.75
C THR A 215 -0.08 14.26 4.69
N GLY A 216 0.35 13.21 4.00
CA GLY A 216 -0.44 12.01 3.82
C GLY A 216 0.40 10.77 3.55
N GLY A 217 -0.31 9.66 3.53
CA GLY A 217 0.23 8.34 3.30
C GLY A 217 -0.87 7.39 2.88
N LEU A 218 -0.47 6.18 2.53
CA LEU A 218 -1.36 5.08 2.21
C LEU A 218 -0.83 3.87 2.99
N ILE A 219 -1.72 3.19 3.70
CA ILE A 219 -1.41 1.88 4.24
C ILE A 219 -2.32 0.85 3.61
N ARG A 220 -1.83 -0.39 3.56
CA ARG A 220 -2.67 -1.56 3.34
C ARG A 220 -2.83 -2.24 4.69
N VAL A 221 -4.06 -2.58 5.06
CA VAL A 221 -4.32 -3.36 6.28
C VAL A 221 -3.67 -4.72 6.06
N THR A 222 -2.74 -5.08 6.95
CA THR A 222 -2.05 -6.36 6.93
C THR A 222 -2.20 -7.00 8.29
N SER A 223 -2.20 -8.33 8.34
CA SER A 223 -1.96 -9.00 9.61
C SER A 223 -0.58 -8.59 10.12
N MET A 224 -0.47 -8.19 11.38
CA MET A 224 0.81 -7.91 12.04
C MET A 224 1.46 -9.20 12.57
N HIS A 225 1.08 -10.33 11.99
CA HIS A 225 1.65 -11.65 12.19
C HIS A 225 2.46 -12.04 10.95
N PHE A 226 3.74 -12.37 11.12
CA PHE A 226 4.47 -13.10 10.09
C PHE A 226 4.21 -14.60 10.28
N PRO A 227 3.99 -15.38 9.21
CA PRO A 227 3.78 -16.81 9.34
C PRO A 227 4.98 -17.46 10.03
N ILE A 228 4.72 -18.31 11.01
CA ILE A 228 5.75 -19.11 11.69
C ILE A 228 5.74 -20.49 11.06
N GLY A 229 6.73 -20.72 10.21
CA GLY A 229 6.81 -21.87 9.31
C GLY A 229 7.65 -23.03 9.83
N THR A 230 7.37 -24.24 9.35
CA THR A 230 8.27 -25.40 9.45
C THR A 230 8.54 -26.05 8.09
N TRP A 231 9.71 -26.68 7.94
CA TRP A 231 10.07 -27.55 6.81
C TRP A 231 9.79 -29.04 7.10
N ASP A 232 9.24 -29.36 8.27
CA ASP A 232 8.98 -30.74 8.68
C ASP A 232 7.73 -31.31 8.01
N GLU A 233 7.94 -32.17 7.01
CA GLU A 233 6.87 -32.79 6.21
C GLU A 233 5.88 -33.62 7.04
N ARG A 234 6.27 -34.09 8.24
CA ARG A 234 5.39 -34.87 9.13
C ARG A 234 4.16 -34.09 9.57
N ILE A 235 4.18 -32.76 9.48
CA ILE A 235 3.02 -31.92 9.79
C ILE A 235 1.80 -32.27 8.91
N TRP A 236 2.02 -32.75 7.69
CA TRP A 236 0.95 -33.09 6.75
C TRP A 236 0.31 -34.45 7.07
N SER A 237 1.12 -35.44 7.46
CA SER A 237 0.68 -36.83 7.65
C SER A 237 0.41 -37.23 9.11
N ASP A 238 1.11 -36.65 10.09
CA ASP A 238 0.97 -36.99 11.52
C ASP A 238 0.11 -35.95 12.27
N ALA A 239 -1.10 -36.34 12.62
CA ALA A 239 -2.05 -35.48 13.34
C ALA A 239 -1.60 -35.08 14.75
N ALA A 240 -0.91 -35.97 15.47
CA ALA A 240 -0.43 -35.68 16.81
C ALA A 240 0.75 -34.71 16.77
N HIS A 241 1.67 -34.90 15.82
CA HIS A 241 2.77 -33.98 15.59
C HIS A 241 2.28 -32.59 15.14
N ARG A 242 1.34 -32.55 14.19
CA ARG A 242 0.70 -31.31 13.76
C ARG A 242 0.05 -30.55 14.92
N ALA A 243 -0.73 -31.24 15.75
CA ALA A 243 -1.36 -30.60 16.91
C ALA A 243 -0.32 -29.97 17.86
N GLN A 244 0.82 -30.62 18.08
CA GLN A 244 1.91 -30.08 18.91
C GLN A 244 2.55 -28.83 18.29
N LEU A 245 2.76 -28.80 16.97
CA LEU A 245 3.33 -27.64 16.29
C LEU A 245 2.35 -26.45 16.25
N LEU A 246 1.07 -26.70 15.96
CA LEU A 246 0.03 -25.68 16.00
C LEU A 246 -0.10 -25.07 17.41
N GLN A 247 -0.01 -25.88 18.46
CA GLN A 247 -0.04 -25.40 19.85
C GLN A 247 1.17 -24.50 20.18
N ARG A 248 2.31 -24.69 19.50
CA ARG A 248 3.51 -23.86 19.63
C ARG A 248 3.47 -22.59 18.75
N GLY A 249 2.40 -22.39 17.99
CA GLY A 249 2.20 -21.21 17.14
C GLY A 249 2.75 -21.35 15.73
N PHE A 250 3.17 -22.54 15.30
CA PHE A 250 3.46 -22.77 13.89
C PHE A 250 2.14 -22.78 13.11
N ASP A 251 2.00 -21.93 12.11
CA ASP A 251 0.78 -21.77 11.31
C ASP A 251 1.00 -22.00 9.81
N THR A 252 2.24 -22.24 9.42
CA THR A 252 2.67 -22.41 8.03
C THR A 252 3.62 -23.59 7.90
N ALA A 253 3.60 -24.28 6.76
CA ALA A 253 4.57 -25.32 6.45
C ALA A 253 4.92 -25.35 4.97
N VAL A 254 6.12 -25.86 4.66
CA VAL A 254 6.51 -26.14 3.29
C VAL A 254 5.78 -27.39 2.79
N PHE A 255 5.26 -27.33 1.57
CA PHE A 255 4.62 -28.46 0.90
C PHE A 255 5.29 -28.68 -0.46
N GLY A 256 5.74 -29.91 -0.71
CA GLY A 256 6.23 -30.30 -2.03
C GLY A 256 5.06 -30.59 -2.97
N ALA A 257 4.96 -29.88 -4.10
CA ALA A 257 3.92 -30.15 -5.08
C ALA A 257 4.00 -31.62 -5.56
N GLY A 258 2.85 -32.30 -5.53
CA GLY A 258 2.70 -33.69 -5.96
C GLY A 258 2.70 -33.86 -7.48
N GLY A 259 2.07 -34.94 -7.96
CA GLY A 259 1.98 -35.29 -9.38
C GLY A 259 1.45 -34.14 -10.26
N ASP A 260 2.00 -34.03 -11.47
CA ASP A 260 1.69 -32.94 -12.39
C ASP A 260 0.24 -33.04 -12.90
N GLU A 261 -0.15 -34.19 -13.46
CA GLU A 261 -1.49 -34.38 -14.03
C GLU A 261 -2.56 -34.78 -13.00
N VAL A 262 -2.19 -35.55 -11.98
CA VAL A 262 -3.13 -36.11 -10.99
C VAL A 262 -2.69 -35.73 -9.57
N PRO A 263 -3.59 -35.17 -8.74
CA PRO A 263 -3.26 -34.82 -7.36
C PRO A 263 -2.87 -36.08 -6.56
N SER A 264 -1.78 -35.99 -5.80
CA SER A 264 -1.39 -37.06 -4.89
C SER A 264 -2.39 -37.18 -3.73
N GLU A 265 -2.41 -38.33 -3.05
CA GLU A 265 -3.24 -38.48 -1.85
C GLU A 265 -2.81 -37.52 -0.74
N GLU A 266 -1.52 -37.21 -0.66
CA GLU A 266 -0.98 -36.20 0.25
C GLU A 266 -1.44 -34.78 -0.10
N GLU A 267 -1.50 -34.41 -1.38
CA GLU A 267 -2.05 -33.13 -1.87
C GLU A 267 -3.52 -32.99 -1.47
N LYS A 268 -4.33 -34.04 -1.70
CA LYS A 268 -5.74 -34.05 -1.29
C LYS A 268 -5.88 -33.93 0.22
N GLN A 269 -5.13 -34.73 0.97
CA GLN A 269 -5.16 -34.69 2.43
C GLN A 269 -4.77 -33.31 2.96
N ALA A 270 -3.71 -32.71 2.44
CA ALA A 270 -3.24 -31.39 2.85
C ALA A 270 -4.29 -30.30 2.57
N PHE A 271 -4.75 -30.18 1.34
CA PHE A 271 -5.54 -29.02 0.91
C PHE A 271 -7.05 -29.19 1.05
N GLU A 272 -7.57 -30.42 1.07
CA GLU A 272 -9.01 -30.67 1.23
C GLU A 272 -9.40 -30.95 2.69
N GLN A 273 -8.44 -31.36 3.55
CA GLN A 273 -8.72 -31.73 4.93
C GLN A 273 -7.90 -30.92 5.94
N VAL A 274 -6.57 -31.02 5.91
CA VAL A 274 -5.71 -30.45 6.97
C VAL A 274 -5.82 -28.93 7.01
N CYS A 275 -5.57 -28.25 5.88
CA CYS A 275 -5.58 -26.80 5.82
C CYS A 275 -6.95 -26.19 6.18
N PRO A 276 -8.10 -26.68 5.65
CA PRO A 276 -9.42 -26.18 6.05
C PRO A 276 -9.75 -26.40 7.54
N GLN A 277 -9.36 -27.55 8.12
CA GLN A 277 -9.71 -27.88 9.51
C GLN A 277 -8.85 -27.14 10.54
N THR A 278 -7.57 -26.93 10.22
CA THR A 278 -6.59 -26.43 11.19
C THR A 278 -6.22 -24.97 10.98
N GLY A 279 -6.52 -24.40 9.82
CA GLY A 279 -6.05 -23.08 9.42
C GLY A 279 -4.58 -23.06 8.97
N LEU A 280 -3.88 -24.20 8.98
CA LEU A 280 -2.51 -24.33 8.48
C LEU A 280 -2.40 -23.83 7.04
N LYS A 281 -1.32 -23.12 6.75
CA LYS A 281 -1.01 -22.55 5.44
C LYS A 281 0.21 -23.22 4.80
N ALA A 282 0.30 -23.17 3.47
CA ALA A 282 1.39 -23.77 2.72
C ALA A 282 2.25 -22.73 1.99
N LEU A 283 3.57 -22.91 2.07
CA LEU A 283 4.52 -22.42 1.08
C LEU A 283 4.82 -23.60 0.14
N VAL A 284 4.43 -23.50 -1.12
CA VAL A 284 4.49 -24.66 -2.02
C VAL A 284 5.72 -24.62 -2.89
N TYR A 285 6.57 -25.65 -2.81
CA TYR A 285 7.64 -25.87 -3.78
C TYR A 285 7.10 -26.60 -5.01
N VAL A 286 7.08 -25.91 -6.15
CA VAL A 286 6.52 -26.42 -7.41
C VAL A 286 7.56 -27.02 -8.35
N GLY A 287 8.79 -27.17 -7.88
CA GLY A 287 9.93 -27.68 -8.65
C GLY A 287 10.65 -26.59 -9.45
N PHE A 288 11.95 -26.79 -9.65
CA PHE A 288 12.82 -26.02 -10.53
C PHE A 288 13.16 -26.88 -11.77
N GLU A 289 13.33 -26.26 -12.95
CA GLU A 289 13.46 -26.88 -14.30
C GLU A 289 12.23 -27.60 -14.86
N GLN A 290 11.46 -28.32 -14.02
CA GLN A 290 10.18 -28.94 -14.38
C GLN A 290 9.08 -28.48 -13.42
N VAL A 291 8.62 -27.25 -13.63
CA VAL A 291 7.52 -26.67 -12.86
C VAL A 291 6.28 -27.56 -12.98
N LYS A 292 5.67 -27.92 -11.85
CA LYS A 292 4.41 -28.68 -11.80
C LYS A 292 3.22 -27.80 -12.19
N GLU A 293 3.08 -27.52 -13.48
CA GLU A 293 2.03 -26.65 -14.02
C GLU A 293 0.62 -27.12 -13.67
N GLY A 294 0.37 -28.43 -13.65
CA GLY A 294 -0.95 -28.96 -13.32
C GLY A 294 -1.33 -28.67 -11.88
N PHE A 295 -0.39 -28.74 -10.94
CA PHE A 295 -0.61 -28.33 -9.55
C PHE A 295 -0.98 -26.84 -9.47
N LEU A 296 -0.21 -25.97 -10.14
CA LEU A 296 -0.46 -24.52 -10.18
C LEU A 296 -1.86 -24.21 -10.72
N ARG A 297 -2.27 -24.88 -11.81
CA ARG A 297 -3.60 -24.68 -12.41
C ARG A 297 -4.73 -25.08 -11.47
N ARG A 298 -4.59 -26.21 -10.76
CA ARG A 298 -5.60 -26.69 -9.80
C ARG A 298 -5.72 -25.78 -8.58
N HIS A 299 -4.61 -25.22 -8.10
CA HIS A 299 -4.56 -24.49 -6.84
C HIS A 299 -4.35 -22.97 -6.98
N ARG A 300 -4.47 -22.42 -8.18
CA ARG A 300 -4.28 -20.97 -8.46
C ARG A 300 -5.08 -20.06 -7.52
N ASP A 301 -6.27 -20.49 -7.10
CA ASP A 301 -7.21 -19.74 -6.26
C ASP A 301 -7.31 -20.32 -4.84
N ASN A 302 -6.41 -21.22 -4.44
CA ASN A 302 -6.48 -21.89 -3.14
C ASN A 302 -6.07 -20.92 -2.00
N PRO A 303 -6.98 -20.55 -1.08
CA PRO A 303 -6.71 -19.57 -0.04
C PRO A 303 -5.76 -20.09 1.06
N HIS A 304 -5.37 -21.37 1.01
CA HIS A 304 -4.43 -21.98 1.95
C HIS A 304 -2.97 -21.94 1.47
N ILE A 305 -2.72 -21.54 0.23
CA ILE A 305 -1.36 -21.35 -0.29
C ILE A 305 -0.99 -19.86 -0.18
N LEU A 306 0.09 -19.57 0.56
CA LEU A 306 0.57 -18.19 0.75
C LEU A 306 1.48 -17.75 -0.40
N ALA A 307 2.32 -18.66 -0.89
CA ALA A 307 3.24 -18.39 -1.98
C ALA A 307 3.71 -19.69 -2.65
N TYR A 308 4.19 -19.54 -3.88
CA TYR A 308 4.86 -20.59 -4.64
C TYR A 308 6.37 -20.34 -4.68
N MET A 309 7.14 -21.34 -4.26
CA MET A 309 8.59 -21.36 -4.35
C MET A 309 8.97 -21.91 -5.72
N LEU A 310 9.42 -21.01 -6.60
CA LEU A 310 9.74 -21.32 -8.00
C LEU A 310 11.16 -21.86 -8.19
N LYS A 311 12.07 -21.52 -7.28
CA LYS A 311 13.46 -21.96 -7.31
C LYS A 311 14.00 -21.99 -5.89
N ASP A 312 14.75 -23.03 -5.58
CA ASP A 312 15.57 -23.10 -4.37
C ASP A 312 17.02 -22.75 -4.73
N GLU A 313 17.70 -22.00 -3.86
CA GLU A 313 19.10 -21.56 -3.98
C GLU A 313 19.54 -21.13 -5.41
N PRO A 314 19.03 -20.02 -5.95
CA PRO A 314 19.32 -19.57 -7.32
C PRO A 314 20.81 -19.40 -7.66
N ASP A 315 21.61 -19.06 -6.66
CA ASP A 315 22.99 -18.59 -6.79
C ASP A 315 24.02 -19.73 -6.94
N TRP A 316 23.58 -20.99 -6.77
CA TRP A 316 24.46 -22.17 -6.78
C TRP A 316 24.56 -22.83 -8.16
N MET A 317 24.11 -22.15 -9.21
CA MET A 317 24.27 -22.61 -10.58
C MET A 317 25.70 -22.33 -11.05
N ASP A 318 26.47 -23.39 -11.32
CA ASP A 318 27.72 -23.29 -12.05
C ASP A 318 27.46 -22.62 -13.43
N LYS A 319 28.36 -21.68 -13.80
CA LYS A 319 28.38 -21.03 -15.11
C LYS A 319 28.82 -21.99 -16.22
#